data_AF-A0A2G5KES2-F1
#
_entry.id   AF-A0A2G5KES2-F1
#
_cell.length_a   1.000
_cell.length_b   1.000
_cell.length_c   1.000
_cell.angle_alpha   90.00
_cell.angle_beta   90.00
_cell.angle_gamma   90.00
#
_symmetry.space_group_name_H-M   'P 1'
#
loop_
_entity.id
_entity.type
_entity.pdbx_description
1 polymer ?
#
loop_
_entity_poly.entity_id
_entity_poly.type
_entity_poly.pdbx_seq_one_letter_code
_entity_poly.pdbx_strand_id
1 'polypeptide(L)'
;MGNFQFKILLIFVLSLALPIRGQDTLVDIGGYNLHFIIVKGDGIPILFEAGGGNDASVWNGILDKIHEVTGTTLITYCRLP
;
A
#
# COMPACT_ATOMS: atom_id res chain seq x y z
N MET A 1 32.49 25.97 -3.45
CA MET A 1 31.22 25.71 -4.17
C MET A 1 30.80 24.23 -4.23
N GLY A 2 31.72 23.24 -4.20
CA GLY A 2 31.39 21.82 -4.40
C GLY A 2 30.54 21.15 -3.30
N ASN A 3 30.73 21.50 -2.03
CA ASN A 3 30.02 20.86 -0.91
C ASN A 3 28.53 21.24 -0.82
N PHE A 4 28.14 22.38 -1.39
CA PHE A 4 26.73 22.83 -1.38
C PHE A 4 25.90 22.03 -2.39
N GLN A 5 26.45 21.82 -3.59
CA GLN A 5 25.83 21.01 -4.64
C GLN A 5 25.71 19.54 -4.23
N PHE A 6 26.73 19.00 -3.55
CA PHE A 6 26.69 17.64 -3.01
C PHE A 6 25.59 17.45 -1.95
N LYS A 7 25.40 18.43 -1.07
CA LYS A 7 24.31 18.40 -0.07
C LYS A 7 22.92 18.46 -0.72
N ILE A 8 22.75 19.28 -1.76
CA ILE A 8 21.49 19.35 -2.52
C ILE A 8 21.21 18.01 -3.21
N LEU A 9 22.21 17.42 -3.85
CA LEU A 9 22.08 16.11 -4.49
C LEU A 9 21.73 15.02 -3.48
N LEU A 10 22.36 15.02 -2.31
CA LEU A 10 22.10 14.05 -1.25
C LEU A 10 20.66 14.15 -0.72
N ILE A 11 20.15 15.37 -0.54
CA ILE A 11 18.76 15.63 -0.11
C ILE A 11 17.76 15.15 -1.19
N PHE A 12 18.08 15.38 -2.47
CA PHE A 12 17.25 14.93 -3.59
C PHE A 12 17.19 13.39 -3.69
N VAL A 13 18.31 12.70 -3.50
CA VAL A 13 18.33 11.22 -3.52
C VAL A 13 17.54 10.64 -2.34
N LEU A 14 17.65 11.24 -1.15
CA LEU A 14 16.90 10.77 0.03
C LEU A 14 15.38 10.91 -0.13
N SER A 15 14.92 11.90 -0.91
CA SER A 15 13.49 12.17 -1.11
C SER A 15 12.82 11.22 -2.11
N LEU A 16 13.59 10.42 -2.86
CA LEU A 16 13.08 9.36 -3.72
C LEU A 16 12.69 8.09 -2.94
N ALA A 17 13.11 7.96 -1.68
CA ALA A 17 12.84 6.78 -0.85
C ALA A 17 11.51 6.87 -0.09
N LEU A 18 10.43 7.31 -0.75
CA LEU A 18 9.11 7.28 -0.12
C LEU A 18 8.62 5.82 -0.07
N PRO A 19 8.25 5.30 1.11
CA PRO A 19 7.66 3.98 1.19
C PRO A 19 6.34 3.98 0.42
N ILE A 20 6.08 2.91 -0.32
CA ILE A 20 4.75 2.65 -0.88
C ILE A 20 3.83 2.43 0.31
N ARG A 21 3.05 3.45 0.65
CA ARG A 21 2.10 3.38 1.76
C ARG A 21 0.72 3.35 1.14
N GLY A 22 0.08 2.19 1.26
CA GLY A 22 -1.29 2.00 0.80
C GLY A 22 -2.23 3.03 1.43
N GLN A 23 -3.26 3.41 0.67
CA GLN A 23 -4.37 4.19 1.22
C GLN A 23 -5.15 3.32 2.19
N ASP A 24 -5.24 3.77 3.43
CA ASP A 24 -5.97 3.14 4.53
C ASP A 24 -7.30 3.87 4.72
N THR A 25 -8.42 3.17 4.58
CA THR A 25 -9.74 3.80 4.61
C THR A 25 -10.85 2.89 5.11
N LEU A 26 -11.90 3.49 5.66
CA LEU A 26 -13.15 2.82 6.00
C LEU A 26 -14.22 3.17 4.97
N VAL A 27 -14.93 2.14 4.49
CA VAL A 27 -16.02 2.29 3.53
C VAL A 27 -17.28 1.69 4.13
N ASP A 28 -18.35 2.49 4.19
CA ASP A 28 -19.69 2.03 4.56
C ASP A 28 -20.32 1.25 3.39
N ILE A 29 -20.66 0.00 3.66
CA ILE A 29 -21.28 -0.91 2.70
C ILE A 29 -22.54 -1.47 3.35
N GLY A 30 -23.66 -0.78 3.15
CA GLY A 30 -24.96 -1.19 3.67
C GLY A 30 -25.04 -1.19 5.20
N GLY A 31 -24.37 -0.24 5.87
CA GLY A 31 -24.32 -0.15 7.33
C GLY A 31 -23.16 -0.92 7.97
N TYR A 32 -22.33 -1.60 7.18
CA TYR A 32 -21.11 -2.25 7.65
C TYR A 32 -19.89 -1.44 7.25
N ASN A 33 -19.04 -1.08 8.23
CA ASN A 33 -17.76 -0.44 7.96
C ASN A 33 -16.70 -1.50 7.66
N LEU A 34 -16.26 -1.56 6.41
CA LEU A 34 -15.13 -2.38 5.99
C LEU A 34 -13.85 -1.54 5.96
N HIS A 35 -12.78 -2.10 6.51
CA HIS A 35 -11.43 -1.53 6.49
C HIS A 35 -10.70 -2.00 5.25
N PHE A 36 -10.27 -1.04 4.43
CA PHE A 36 -9.55 -1.26 3.18
C PHE A 36 -8.12 -0.73 3.27
N ILE A 37 -7.18 -1.51 2.73
CA ILE A 37 -5.81 -1.05 2.45
C ILE A 37 -5.57 -1.21 0.95
N ILE A 38 -5.22 -0.10 0.30
CA ILE A 38 -5.10 -0.03 -1.17
C ILE A 38 -3.68 0.38 -1.55
N VAL A 39 -2.91 -0.53 -2.12
CA VAL A 39 -1.64 -0.22 -2.80
C VAL A 39 -1.98 0.19 -4.23
N LYS A 40 -1.72 1.45 -4.59
CA LYS A 40 -2.07 1.99 -5.91
C LYS A 40 -1.13 1.46 -6.99
N GLY A 41 -1.70 1.09 -8.12
CA GLY A 41 -1.00 0.69 -9.34
C GLY A 41 -1.92 0.80 -10.56
N ASP A 42 -1.46 0.31 -11.70
CA ASP A 42 -2.17 0.40 -12.98
C ASP A 42 -2.68 -0.98 -13.47
N GLY A 43 -3.76 -1.00 -14.26
CA GLY A 43 -4.31 -2.25 -14.81
C GLY A 43 -5.42 -2.88 -13.95
N ILE A 44 -5.59 -4.20 -14.05
CA ILE A 44 -6.69 -4.93 -13.40
C ILE A 44 -6.35 -5.15 -11.92
N PRO A 45 -7.14 -4.61 -10.97
CA PRO A 45 -6.85 -4.73 -9.54
C PRO A 45 -6.99 -6.17 -9.05
N ILE A 46 -6.21 -6.51 -8.02
CA ILE A 46 -6.29 -7.79 -7.31
C ILE A 46 -6.88 -7.55 -5.91
N LEU A 47 -7.98 -8.22 -5.60
CA LEU A 47 -8.66 -8.17 -4.31
C LEU A 47 -8.25 -9.37 -3.45
N PHE A 48 -7.80 -9.10 -2.22
CA PHE A 48 -7.42 -10.10 -1.23
C PHE A 48 -8.44 -10.13 -0.10
N GLU A 49 -8.99 -11.31 0.15
CA GLU A 49 -9.93 -11.57 1.24
C GLU A 49 -9.26 -12.44 2.30
N ALA A 50 -9.27 -11.99 3.57
CA ALA A 50 -8.78 -12.79 4.67
C ALA A 50 -9.74 -13.93 5.01
N GLY A 51 -9.21 -15.10 5.36
CA GLY A 51 -10.00 -16.22 5.88
C GLY A 51 -10.65 -15.91 7.23
N GLY A 52 -11.67 -16.69 7.61
CA GLY A 52 -12.40 -16.50 8.86
C GLY A 52 -11.50 -16.45 10.10
N GLY A 53 -11.75 -15.46 10.98
CA GLY A 53 -10.98 -15.25 12.22
C GLY A 53 -9.68 -14.44 12.06
N ASN A 54 -9.33 -14.04 10.83
CA ASN A 54 -8.16 -13.21 10.55
C ASN A 54 -8.57 -11.80 10.10
N ASP A 55 -7.64 -10.86 10.23
CA ASP A 55 -7.73 -9.54 9.61
C ASP A 55 -6.88 -9.45 8.33
N ALA A 56 -6.90 -8.28 7.68
CA ALA A 56 -6.17 -8.04 6.44
C ALA A 56 -4.63 -8.09 6.57
N SER A 57 -4.07 -8.10 7.80
CA SER A 57 -2.63 -8.08 8.03
C SER A 57 -1.92 -9.37 7.60
N VAL A 58 -2.66 -10.47 7.41
CA VAL A 58 -2.12 -11.74 6.90
C VAL A 58 -1.42 -11.60 5.54
N TRP A 59 -1.74 -10.54 4.79
CA TRP A 59 -1.17 -10.27 3.47
C TRP A 59 0.09 -9.40 3.50
N ASN A 60 0.44 -8.77 4.63
CA ASN A 60 1.54 -7.80 4.71
C ASN A 60 2.88 -8.35 4.22
N GLY A 61 3.14 -9.65 4.38
CA GLY A 61 4.39 -10.29 3.95
C GLY A 61 4.54 -10.51 2.44
N ILE A 62 3.48 -10.33 1.64
CA ILE A 62 3.49 -10.65 0.20
C ILE A 62 3.02 -9.52 -0.72
N LEU A 63 2.27 -8.53 -0.21
CA LEU A 63 1.73 -7.43 -1.03
C LEU A 63 2.80 -6.69 -1.82
N ASP A 64 3.90 -6.30 -1.17
CA ASP A 64 4.97 -5.54 -1.84
C ASP A 64 5.60 -6.33 -3.00
N LYS A 65 5.80 -7.65 -2.81
CA LYS A 65 6.37 -8.53 -3.84
C LYS A 65 5.43 -8.70 -5.03
N ILE A 66 4.13 -8.83 -4.76
CA ILE A 66 3.13 -8.93 -5.83
C ILE A 66 3.05 -7.61 -6.59
N HIS A 67 3.08 -6.48 -5.88
CA HIS A 67 3.02 -5.16 -6.49
C HIS A 67 4.26 -4.87 -7.33
N GLU A 68 5.46 -5.25 -6.86
CA GLU A 68 6.71 -5.13 -7.61
C GLU A 68 6.67 -5.89 -8.95
N VAL A 69 6.10 -7.09 -8.97
CA VAL A 69 6.03 -7.92 -10.18
C VAL A 69 4.91 -7.48 -11.13
N THR A 70 3.77 -7.07 -10.59
CA THR A 70 2.55 -6.82 -11.39
C THR A 70 2.32 -5.36 -11.73
N GLY A 71 2.84 -4.44 -10.91
CA GLY A 71 2.52 -3.01 -10.97
C GLY A 71 1.05 -2.68 -10.75
N THR A 72 0.20 -3.66 -10.42
CA THR A 72 -1.26 -3.46 -10.36
C THR A 72 -1.72 -2.98 -8.99
N THR A 73 -2.93 -2.41 -8.96
CA THR A 73 -3.58 -2.04 -7.71
C THR A 73 -3.89 -3.29 -6.88
N LEU A 74 -3.41 -3.32 -5.64
CA LEU A 74 -3.71 -4.38 -4.67
C LEU A 74 -4.66 -3.83 -3.61
N ILE A 75 -5.73 -4.58 -3.32
CA ILE A 75 -6.76 -4.19 -2.37
C ILE A 75 -6.89 -5.30 -1.34
N THR A 76 -6.65 -5.02 -0.06
CA THR A 76 -7.09 -5.90 1.02
C THR A 76 -8.31 -5.30 1.70
N TYR A 77 -9.15 -6.16 2.28
CA TYR A 77 -10.23 -5.69 3.13
C TYR A 77 -10.46 -6.61 4.33
N CYS A 78 -10.97 -6.03 5.40
CA CYS A 78 -11.44 -6.75 6.57
C CYS A 78 -12.74 -6.12 7.09
N ARG A 79 -13.59 -6.96 7.68
CA ARG A 79 -14.69 -6.48 8.52
C ARG A 79 -14.10 -5.97 9.81
N LEU A 80 -14.42 -4.74 10.20
CA LEU A 80 -14.22 -4.37 11.59
C LEU A 80 -15.23 -5.14 12.46
N PRO A 81 -14.82 -5.64 13.65
CA PRO A 81 -15.75 -6.22 14.61
C PRO A 81 -16.79 -5.21 15.11
#